data_AF-A0A8S1DL18-F1
#
_entry.id   AF-A0A8S1DL18-F1
#
_cell.length_a   1.000
_cell.length_b   1.000
_cell.length_c   1.000
_cell.angle_alpha   90.00
_cell.angle_beta   90.00
_cell.angle_gamma   90.00
#
_symmetry.space_group_name_H-M   'P 1'
#
loop_
_entity.id
_entity.type
_entity.pdbx_description
1 polymer ?
#
loop_
_entity_poly.entity_id
_entity_poly.type
_entity_poly.pdbx_seq_one_letter_code
_entity_poly.pdbx_strand_id
1 'polypeptide(L)'
;MISQVPGVNLPLSQVGNYMAALAIGGVLHEFGHALAAGREGVSVLGCRAHLILVLPVAAVEISTQRLNSLATWRRLRILCAGVWHNVVLSLLALLILYALSHSHLYRLDEGVAVTKVDPNSGVAGPAGLSYADHVTGVNYCTVHDKSSFRSCLHRIAKQPQIDFCVPSSILKEKRDIDKSCCSPDLSNHLCFLSENDSRWCLRARDVVEASKQKTSDSLCQAGLVSVRPQMGEAAVNGTRLVVIQRSNSQRPPVLFLGTPAELYQTVEISNWVPSVPYLSPHCPEMLYNCFSYLAALSAGLALLNLLPCYGFDGQHIFQALSEAALAWCGVRSASVASTVSAGFTAVGTSCLLAWLFSAFWKIIPA
;
A
#
# COMPACT_ATOMS: atom_id res chain seq x y z
N MET A 1 -17.27 2.99 -3.73
CA MET A 1 -16.31 2.64 -2.66
C MET A 1 -16.51 1.17 -2.32
N ILE A 2 -15.53 0.31 -2.61
CA ILE A 2 -15.55 -1.08 -2.13
C ILE A 2 -15.30 -1.02 -0.63
N SER A 3 -16.19 -1.60 0.18
CA SER A 3 -15.96 -1.72 1.62
C SER A 3 -14.67 -2.48 1.85
N GLN A 4 -13.68 -1.85 2.49
CA GLN A 4 -12.45 -2.53 2.86
C GLN A 4 -12.71 -3.33 4.14
N VAL A 5 -12.71 -4.64 4.02
CA VAL A 5 -12.87 -5.62 5.09
C VAL A 5 -11.47 -6.09 5.52
N PRO A 6 -11.06 -5.80 6.77
CA PRO A 6 -9.88 -6.38 7.41
C PRO A 6 -9.74 -7.87 7.16
N GLY A 7 -8.59 -8.31 6.63
CA GLY A 7 -8.28 -9.72 6.39
C GLY A 7 -8.81 -10.31 5.08
N VAL A 8 -9.71 -9.63 4.35
CA VAL A 8 -10.17 -10.05 3.01
C VAL A 8 -9.50 -9.22 1.93
N ASN A 9 -9.59 -7.89 2.01
CA ASN A 9 -9.00 -6.96 1.06
C ASN A 9 -8.11 -5.88 1.73
N LEU A 10 -7.94 -5.96 3.05
CA LEU A 10 -7.06 -5.10 3.84
C LEU A 10 -6.05 -5.97 4.63
N PRO A 11 -4.74 -5.81 4.43
CA PRO A 11 -3.71 -6.48 5.22
C PRO A 11 -3.91 -6.28 6.72
N LEU A 12 -3.75 -7.34 7.52
CA LEU A 12 -3.88 -7.28 8.99
C LEU A 12 -2.95 -6.22 9.61
N SER A 13 -1.78 -5.99 9.02
CA SER A 13 -0.83 -4.95 9.45
C SER A 13 -1.36 -3.53 9.31
N GLN A 14 -2.37 -3.30 8.46
CA GLN A 14 -2.95 -1.98 8.21
C GLN A 14 -4.22 -1.71 9.03
N VAL A 15 -4.72 -2.72 9.76
CA VAL A 15 -5.92 -2.58 10.60
C VAL A 15 -5.74 -1.47 11.63
N GLY A 16 -4.56 -1.36 12.26
CA GLY A 16 -4.27 -0.29 13.21
C GLY A 16 -4.46 1.12 12.61
N ASN A 17 -3.98 1.34 11.39
CA ASN A 17 -4.12 2.62 10.70
C ASN A 17 -5.58 2.92 10.35
N TYR A 18 -6.32 1.90 9.91
CA TYR A 18 -7.75 2.01 9.63
C TYR A 18 -8.56 2.39 10.87
N MET A 19 -8.31 1.69 11.99
CA MET A 19 -8.97 1.96 13.28
C MET A 19 -8.65 3.35 13.81
N ALA A 20 -7.38 3.78 13.71
CA ALA A 20 -6.96 5.11 14.10
C ALA A 20 -7.64 6.19 13.24
N ALA A 21 -7.73 6.00 11.93
CA ALA A 21 -8.40 6.94 11.02
C ALA A 21 -9.91 7.06 11.32
N LEU A 22 -10.59 5.95 11.62
CA LEU A 22 -12.00 5.98 12.07
C LEU A 22 -12.16 6.75 13.38
N ALA A 23 -11.30 6.48 14.38
CA ALA A 23 -11.36 7.16 15.66
C ALA A 23 -11.12 8.66 15.52
N ILE A 24 -10.10 9.07 14.76
CA ILE A 24 -9.78 10.48 14.51
C ILE A 24 -10.94 11.18 13.79
N GLY A 25 -11.48 10.56 12.72
CA GLY A 25 -12.62 11.11 11.98
C GLY A 25 -13.87 11.25 12.85
N GLY A 26 -14.22 10.22 13.63
CA GLY A 26 -15.37 10.26 14.53
C GLY A 26 -15.22 11.30 15.65
N VAL A 27 -14.06 11.41 16.28
CA VAL A 27 -13.81 12.41 17.32
C VAL A 27 -13.89 13.83 16.76
N LEU A 28 -13.29 14.08 15.59
CA LEU A 28 -13.31 15.41 14.97
C LEU A 28 -14.70 15.78 14.44
N HIS A 29 -15.50 14.80 14.00
CA HIS A 29 -16.90 14.99 13.66
C HIS A 29 -17.70 15.52 14.86
N GLU A 30 -17.63 14.81 15.98
CA GLU A 30 -18.35 15.16 17.20
C GLU A 30 -17.85 16.47 17.84
N PHE A 31 -16.52 16.68 17.79
CA PHE A 31 -15.92 17.96 18.15
C PHE A 31 -16.51 19.12 17.34
N GLY A 32 -16.78 18.90 16.06
CA GLY A 32 -17.43 19.88 15.20
C GLY A 32 -18.80 20.30 15.72
N HIS A 33 -19.66 19.35 16.08
CA HIS A 33 -20.96 19.63 16.68
C HIS A 33 -20.84 20.39 18.00
N ALA A 34 -19.95 19.94 18.89
CA ALA A 34 -19.70 20.59 20.17
C ALA A 34 -19.22 22.04 20.01
N LEU A 35 -18.30 22.28 19.09
CA LEU A 35 -17.76 23.61 18.79
C LEU A 35 -18.83 24.55 18.23
N ALA A 36 -19.65 24.07 17.30
CA ALA A 36 -20.74 24.85 16.73
C ALA A 36 -21.85 25.13 17.77
N ALA A 37 -22.18 24.16 18.62
CA ALA A 37 -23.13 24.32 19.71
C ALA A 37 -22.66 25.40 20.70
N GLY A 38 -21.40 25.35 21.12
CA GLY A 38 -20.81 26.36 21.99
C GLY A 38 -20.86 27.77 21.38
N ARG A 39 -20.61 27.89 20.07
CA ARG A 39 -20.68 29.18 19.35
C ARG A 39 -22.10 29.73 19.25
N GLU A 40 -23.10 28.86 19.10
CA GLU A 40 -24.52 29.26 19.02
C GLU A 40 -25.19 29.34 20.41
N GLY A 41 -24.42 29.22 21.50
CA GLY A 41 -24.91 29.35 22.88
C GLY A 41 -25.73 28.15 23.38
N VAL A 42 -25.57 26.98 22.75
CA VAL A 42 -26.23 25.74 23.15
C VAL A 42 -25.30 24.92 24.04
N SER A 43 -25.82 24.51 25.19
CA SER A 43 -25.07 23.69 26.15
C SER A 43 -24.88 22.26 25.65
N VAL A 44 -23.63 21.80 25.69
CA VAL A 44 -23.26 20.39 25.52
C VAL A 44 -23.51 19.68 26.86
N LEU A 45 -24.34 18.64 26.84
CA LEU A 45 -24.75 17.89 28.04
C LEU A 45 -23.74 16.79 28.39
N GLY A 46 -23.05 16.25 27.39
CA GLY A 46 -22.03 15.23 27.59
C GLY A 46 -21.48 14.68 26.28
N CYS A 47 -20.58 13.70 26.41
CA CYS A 47 -20.05 12.92 25.30
C CYS A 47 -20.22 11.44 25.61
N ARG A 48 -20.51 10.64 24.58
CA ARG A 48 -20.64 9.19 24.64
C ARG A 48 -19.63 8.58 23.67
N ALA A 49 -19.00 7.49 24.10
CA ALA A 49 -18.19 6.65 23.25
C ALA A 49 -18.63 5.20 23.44
N HIS A 50 -18.84 4.49 22.35
CA HIS A 50 -19.27 3.09 22.32
C HIS A 50 -18.42 2.33 21.30
N LEU A 51 -18.14 1.07 21.57
CA LEU A 51 -17.52 0.17 20.60
C LEU A 51 -18.61 -0.75 20.06
N ILE A 52 -19.02 -0.57 18.80
CA ILE A 52 -19.99 -1.45 18.15
C ILE A 52 -19.21 -2.51 17.38
N LEU A 53 -19.25 -3.75 17.85
CA LEU A 53 -18.34 -4.82 17.45
C LEU A 53 -16.87 -4.43 17.72
N VAL A 54 -16.18 -3.94 16.70
CA VAL A 54 -14.80 -3.45 16.78
C VAL A 54 -14.69 -1.96 16.40
N LEU A 55 -15.77 -1.33 15.94
CA LEU A 55 -15.76 0.02 15.42
C LEU A 55 -15.97 1.04 16.54
N PRO A 56 -15.06 2.01 16.73
CA PRO A 56 -15.26 3.09 17.67
C PRO A 56 -16.32 4.05 17.14
N VAL A 57 -17.33 4.32 17.96
CA VAL A 57 -18.39 5.30 17.69
C VAL A 57 -18.36 6.33 18.81
N ALA A 58 -18.21 7.59 18.44
CA ALA A 58 -18.35 8.73 19.33
C ALA A 58 -19.67 9.45 19.05
N ALA A 59 -20.24 10.07 20.07
CA ALA A 59 -21.42 10.92 19.96
C ALA A 59 -21.36 12.04 21.00
N VAL A 60 -21.74 13.26 20.63
CA VAL A 60 -21.92 14.39 21.56
C VAL A 60 -23.41 14.58 21.84
N GLU A 61 -23.75 14.72 23.13
CA GLU A 61 -25.11 14.93 23.57
C GLU A 61 -25.40 16.44 23.68
N ILE A 62 -26.32 16.92 22.84
CA ILE A 62 -26.74 18.32 22.77
C ILE A 62 -28.18 18.44 23.23
N SER A 63 -28.51 19.51 23.97
CA SER A 63 -29.90 19.77 24.40
C SER A 63 -30.83 19.96 23.19
N THR A 64 -31.67 18.94 22.92
CA THR A 64 -32.64 18.94 21.81
C THR A 64 -33.68 20.06 21.94
N GLN A 65 -34.12 20.37 23.16
CA GLN A 65 -35.07 21.45 23.43
C GLN A 65 -34.51 22.82 23.02
N ARG A 66 -33.24 23.11 23.38
CA ARG A 66 -32.57 24.36 22.96
C ARG A 66 -32.22 24.36 21.48
N LEU A 67 -31.84 23.21 20.92
CA LEU A 67 -31.53 23.09 19.50
C LEU A 67 -32.76 23.37 18.63
N ASN A 68 -33.93 22.86 19.01
CA ASN A 68 -35.17 23.02 18.27
C ASN A 68 -35.80 24.42 18.41
N SER A 69 -35.41 25.19 19.44
CA SER A 69 -35.84 26.59 19.57
C SER A 69 -34.98 27.58 18.77
N LEU A 70 -33.85 27.13 18.21
CA LEU A 70 -33.01 27.96 17.36
C LEU A 70 -33.65 28.24 16.00
N ALA A 71 -33.33 29.41 15.44
CA ALA A 71 -33.61 29.69 14.04
C ALA A 71 -32.95 28.65 13.13
N THR A 72 -33.62 28.31 12.03
CA THR A 72 -33.25 27.18 11.16
C THR A 72 -31.79 27.21 10.71
N TRP A 73 -31.25 28.37 10.36
CA TRP A 73 -29.84 28.51 9.94
C TRP A 73 -28.84 28.25 11.06
N ARG A 74 -29.14 28.66 12.30
CA ARG A 74 -28.29 28.38 13.46
C ARG A 74 -28.33 26.89 13.79
N ARG A 75 -29.52 26.29 13.73
CA ARG A 75 -29.71 24.84 13.88
C ARG A 75 -28.90 24.07 12.83
N LEU A 76 -29.02 24.45 11.55
CA LEU A 76 -28.27 23.83 10.45
C LEU A 76 -26.75 23.96 10.60
N ARG A 77 -26.24 25.08 11.14
CA ARG A 77 -24.80 25.21 11.42
C ARG A 77 -24.31 24.15 12.41
N ILE A 78 -25.07 23.89 13.47
CA ILE A 78 -24.71 22.85 14.45
C ILE A 78 -24.83 21.47 13.81
N LEU A 79 -25.94 21.19 13.13
CA LEU A 79 -26.20 19.88 12.52
C LEU A 79 -25.24 19.52 11.39
N CYS A 80 -24.79 20.50 10.60
CA CYS A 80 -23.82 20.26 9.52
C CYS A 80 -22.36 20.34 9.98
N ALA A 81 -22.10 20.67 11.25
CA ALA A 81 -20.73 20.93 11.71
C ALA A 81 -19.84 19.69 11.66
N GLY A 82 -20.32 18.52 12.08
CA GLY A 82 -19.55 17.27 12.00
C GLY A 82 -19.22 16.89 10.56
N VAL A 83 -20.23 16.93 9.67
CA VAL A 83 -20.05 16.73 8.22
C VAL A 83 -18.99 17.67 7.65
N TRP A 84 -19.05 18.97 7.98
CA TRP A 84 -18.07 19.96 7.54
C TRP A 84 -16.65 19.60 7.99
N HIS A 85 -16.46 19.21 9.26
CA HIS A 85 -15.13 18.86 9.78
C HIS A 85 -14.55 17.64 9.08
N ASN A 86 -15.38 16.63 8.80
CA ASN A 86 -14.96 15.45 8.05
C ASN A 86 -14.61 15.75 6.60
N VAL A 87 -15.36 16.66 5.93
CA VAL A 87 -15.00 17.13 4.59
C VAL A 87 -13.65 17.86 4.61
N VAL A 88 -13.44 18.78 5.55
CA VAL A 88 -12.18 19.52 5.68
C VAL A 88 -11.01 18.59 5.98
N LEU A 89 -11.21 17.65 6.90
CA LEU A 89 -10.20 16.65 7.26
C LEU A 89 -9.84 15.77 6.05
N SER A 90 -10.84 15.37 5.26
CA SER A 90 -10.61 14.61 4.03
C SER A 90 -9.82 15.42 3.00
N LEU A 91 -10.20 16.67 2.75
CA LEU A 91 -9.48 17.56 1.82
C LEU A 91 -8.05 17.84 2.27
N LEU A 92 -7.83 18.06 3.57
CA LEU A 92 -6.49 18.27 4.13
C LEU A 92 -5.62 17.00 3.97
N ALA A 93 -6.19 15.83 4.24
CA ALA A 93 -5.49 14.56 4.05
C ALA A 93 -5.13 14.34 2.56
N LEU A 94 -6.05 14.64 1.63
CA LEU A 94 -5.77 14.59 0.18
C LEU A 94 -4.68 15.59 -0.23
N LEU A 95 -4.68 16.80 0.33
CA LEU A 95 -3.63 17.79 0.07
C LEU A 95 -2.26 17.31 0.55
N ILE A 96 -2.19 16.67 1.73
CA ILE A 96 -0.95 16.09 2.26
C ILE A 96 -0.47 14.93 1.37
N LEU A 97 -1.38 14.07 0.91
CA LEU A 97 -1.05 12.99 -0.02
C LEU A 97 -0.50 13.54 -1.34
N TYR A 98 -1.17 14.55 -1.90
CA TYR A 98 -0.69 15.23 -3.10
C TYR A 98 0.71 15.81 -2.90
N ALA A 99 0.93 16.53 -1.79
CA ALA A 99 2.23 17.10 -1.46
C ALA A 99 3.32 16.03 -1.27
N LEU A 100 2.99 14.89 -0.65
CA LEU A 100 3.92 13.77 -0.45
C LEU A 100 4.32 13.14 -1.79
N SER A 101 3.35 12.85 -2.67
CA SER A 101 3.59 12.25 -3.98
C SER A 101 4.37 13.14 -4.94
N HIS A 102 4.27 14.47 -4.80
CA HIS A 102 5.01 15.45 -5.61
C HIS A 102 6.26 15.99 -4.92
N SER A 103 6.62 15.44 -3.74
CA SER A 103 7.80 15.90 -3.02
C SER A 103 9.07 15.44 -3.73
N HIS A 104 10.07 16.33 -3.84
CA HIS A 104 11.40 15.95 -4.34
C HIS A 104 12.23 15.13 -3.34
N LEU A 105 11.69 14.88 -2.14
CA LEU A 105 12.34 14.10 -1.09
C LEU A 105 12.44 12.61 -1.46
N TYR A 106 11.50 12.13 -2.28
CA TYR A 106 11.44 10.75 -2.73
C TYR A 106 11.21 10.69 -4.24
N ARG A 107 11.83 9.72 -4.89
CA ARG A 107 11.68 9.40 -6.31
C ARG A 107 10.77 8.20 -6.43
N LEU A 108 9.74 8.33 -7.27
CA LEU A 108 8.77 7.29 -7.60
C LEU A 108 9.04 6.82 -9.04
N ASP A 109 8.63 5.59 -9.36
CA ASP A 109 8.76 4.96 -10.69
C ASP A 109 10.19 4.80 -11.25
N GLU A 110 11.21 5.09 -10.42
CA GLU A 110 12.64 4.94 -10.74
C GLU A 110 13.26 3.68 -10.11
N GLY A 111 12.43 2.74 -9.64
CA GLY A 111 12.86 1.51 -8.97
C GLY A 111 12.32 1.39 -7.56
N VAL A 112 12.99 0.59 -6.73
CA VAL A 112 12.54 0.31 -5.36
C VAL A 112 13.66 0.46 -4.36
N ALA A 113 13.32 0.89 -3.15
CA ALA A 113 14.26 0.97 -2.04
C ALA A 113 14.07 -0.22 -1.10
N VAL A 114 15.16 -0.84 -0.68
CA VAL A 114 15.13 -1.93 0.31
C VAL A 114 14.81 -1.34 1.69
N THR A 115 13.74 -1.82 2.32
CA THR A 115 13.34 -1.41 3.68
C THR A 115 13.79 -2.40 4.74
N LYS A 116 13.89 -3.69 4.40
CA LYS A 116 14.33 -4.73 5.32
C LYS A 116 14.86 -5.93 4.55
N VAL A 117 15.87 -6.59 5.12
CA VAL A 117 16.40 -7.86 4.64
C VAL A 117 16.43 -8.82 5.83
N ASP A 118 15.92 -10.03 5.66
CA ASP A 118 16.03 -11.08 6.67
C ASP A 118 17.52 -11.42 6.90
N PRO A 119 18.05 -11.30 8.13
CA PRO A 119 19.46 -11.57 8.41
C PRO A 119 19.89 -13.03 8.13
N ASN A 120 18.95 -13.98 8.08
CA ASN A 120 19.23 -15.39 7.80
C ASN A 120 19.14 -15.74 6.31
N SER A 121 18.81 -14.78 5.43
CA SER A 121 18.65 -15.01 3.99
C SER A 121 19.98 -15.01 3.24
N GLY A 122 20.02 -15.67 2.08
CA GLY A 122 21.20 -15.68 1.20
C GLY A 122 21.54 -14.32 0.56
N VAL A 123 20.71 -13.29 0.76
CA VAL A 123 20.95 -11.91 0.32
C VAL A 123 21.39 -10.97 1.43
N ALA A 124 21.56 -11.48 2.66
CA ALA A 124 22.13 -10.71 3.76
C ALA A 124 23.67 -10.61 3.67
N GLY A 125 24.25 -9.76 4.51
CA GLY A 125 25.69 -9.62 4.66
C GLY A 125 26.36 -8.55 3.77
N PRO A 126 27.70 -8.42 3.83
CA PRO A 126 28.43 -7.28 3.25
C PRO A 126 28.30 -7.17 1.72
N ALA A 127 28.26 -8.31 1.03
CA ALA A 127 28.10 -8.39 -0.43
C ALA A 127 26.62 -8.36 -0.87
N GLY A 128 25.70 -8.51 0.08
CA GLY A 128 24.26 -8.62 -0.13
C GLY A 128 23.56 -7.26 -0.27
N LEU A 129 22.24 -7.30 -0.11
CA LEU A 129 21.38 -6.13 -0.04
C LEU A 129 21.47 -5.49 1.34
N SER A 130 21.31 -4.18 1.39
CA SER A 130 21.31 -3.40 2.62
C SER A 130 20.15 -2.42 2.65
N TYR A 131 19.82 -1.94 3.85
CA TYR A 131 18.81 -0.90 4.03
C TYR A 131 19.08 0.30 3.11
N ALA A 132 18.03 0.82 2.48
CA ALA A 132 18.05 1.91 1.51
C ALA A 132 18.82 1.64 0.20
N ASP A 133 19.26 0.40 -0.08
CA ASP A 133 19.76 0.06 -1.41
C ASP A 133 18.67 0.34 -2.45
N HIS A 134 19.01 1.13 -3.47
CA HIS A 134 18.13 1.47 -4.60
C HIS A 134 18.30 0.44 -5.71
N VAL A 135 17.31 -0.44 -5.83
CA VAL A 135 17.25 -1.51 -6.83
C VAL A 135 16.55 -1.00 -8.09
N THR A 136 17.24 -1.06 -9.21
CA THR A 136 16.77 -0.59 -10.53
C THR A 136 16.52 -1.73 -11.51
N GLY A 137 16.98 -2.93 -11.19
CA GLY A 137 16.85 -4.07 -12.08
C GLY A 137 17.11 -5.41 -11.41
N VAL A 138 16.51 -6.47 -11.95
CA VAL A 138 16.79 -7.85 -11.60
C VAL A 138 17.02 -8.64 -12.88
N ASN A 139 18.22 -9.19 -13.05
CA ASN A 139 18.71 -9.79 -14.29
C ASN A 139 18.61 -8.80 -15.47
N TYR A 140 17.77 -9.08 -16.46
CA TYR A 140 17.47 -8.22 -17.63
C TYR A 140 16.12 -7.51 -17.47
N CYS A 141 15.49 -7.61 -16.30
CA CYS A 141 14.22 -6.98 -16.01
C CYS A 141 14.45 -5.65 -15.31
N THR A 142 14.06 -4.55 -15.96
CA THR A 142 14.04 -3.23 -15.34
C THR A 142 12.95 -3.19 -14.26
N VAL A 143 13.30 -2.62 -13.11
CA VAL A 143 12.40 -2.44 -11.98
C VAL A 143 12.07 -0.97 -11.85
N HIS A 144 10.77 -0.66 -11.89
CA HIS A 144 10.25 0.70 -11.73
C HIS A 144 9.54 0.88 -10.38
N ASP A 145 8.95 -0.20 -9.86
CA ASP A 145 8.10 -0.21 -8.67
C ASP A 145 8.03 -1.64 -8.06
N LYS A 146 7.29 -1.79 -6.96
CA LYS A 146 7.04 -3.09 -6.32
C LYS A 146 6.41 -4.09 -7.28
N SER A 147 5.50 -3.66 -8.16
CA SER A 147 4.75 -4.56 -9.04
C SER A 147 5.64 -5.16 -10.12
N SER A 148 6.48 -4.34 -10.74
CA SER A 148 7.51 -4.74 -11.70
C SER A 148 8.57 -5.62 -11.03
N PHE A 149 9.06 -5.28 -9.83
CA PHE A 149 9.98 -6.17 -9.09
C PHE A 149 9.39 -7.59 -8.90
N ARG A 150 8.12 -7.69 -8.47
CA ARG A 150 7.43 -8.97 -8.30
C ARG A 150 7.25 -9.71 -9.63
N SER A 151 6.86 -8.99 -10.68
CA SER A 151 6.74 -9.53 -12.03
C SER A 151 8.07 -10.06 -12.58
N CYS A 152 9.17 -9.35 -12.30
CA CYS A 152 10.52 -9.78 -12.67
C CYS A 152 10.90 -11.10 -11.99
N LEU A 153 10.70 -11.23 -10.68
CA LEU A 153 10.97 -12.46 -9.95
C LEU A 153 10.13 -13.63 -10.47
N HIS A 154 8.84 -13.39 -10.72
CA HIS A 154 7.95 -14.40 -11.30
C HIS A 154 8.38 -14.83 -12.71
N ARG A 155 8.87 -13.91 -13.55
CA ARG A 155 9.43 -14.24 -14.87
C ARG A 155 10.68 -15.11 -14.75
N ILE A 156 11.59 -14.78 -13.83
CA ILE A 156 12.81 -15.55 -13.56
C ILE A 156 12.49 -16.96 -13.06
N ALA A 157 11.43 -17.12 -12.26
CA ALA A 157 11.01 -18.43 -11.77
C ALA A 157 10.50 -19.35 -12.89
N LYS A 158 9.84 -18.79 -13.91
CA LYS A 158 9.24 -19.56 -15.01
C LYS A 158 10.19 -19.83 -16.17
N GLN A 159 11.17 -18.96 -16.38
CA GLN A 159 12.08 -19.06 -17.51
C GLN A 159 13.32 -19.91 -17.20
N PRO A 160 13.99 -20.44 -18.24
CA PRO A 160 15.28 -21.07 -18.08
C PRO A 160 16.30 -20.06 -17.52
N GLN A 161 17.36 -20.59 -16.90
CA GLN A 161 18.48 -19.80 -16.43
C GLN A 161 19.13 -19.05 -17.61
N ILE A 162 19.46 -17.78 -17.40
CA ILE A 162 20.07 -16.93 -18.42
C ILE A 162 21.54 -17.30 -18.61
N ASP A 163 21.98 -17.25 -19.87
CA ASP A 163 23.36 -17.47 -20.25
C ASP A 163 24.13 -16.15 -20.31
N PHE A 164 25.41 -16.20 -19.97
CA PHE A 164 26.31 -15.06 -19.95
C PHE A 164 27.29 -15.17 -21.11
N CYS A 165 27.36 -14.15 -21.96
CA CYS A 165 28.35 -14.08 -23.04
C CYS A 165 29.61 -13.38 -22.54
N VAL A 166 30.69 -14.13 -22.35
CA VAL A 166 31.96 -13.62 -21.82
C VAL A 166 33.08 -13.72 -22.86
N PRO A 167 34.09 -12.82 -22.81
CA PRO A 167 35.29 -12.98 -23.63
C PRO A 167 36.04 -14.27 -23.28
N SER A 168 36.58 -14.95 -24.29
CA SER A 168 37.38 -16.18 -24.11
C SER A 168 38.59 -15.99 -23.20
N SER A 169 39.06 -14.75 -23.00
CA SER A 169 40.16 -14.41 -22.10
C SER A 169 39.89 -14.69 -20.62
N ILE A 170 38.62 -14.81 -20.22
CA ILE A 170 38.21 -15.12 -18.84
C ILE A 170 38.17 -16.63 -18.59
N LEU A 171 38.08 -17.43 -19.65
CA LEU A 171 38.14 -18.89 -19.61
C LEU A 171 39.57 -19.42 -19.40
N LYS A 172 40.37 -18.72 -18.60
CA LYS A 172 41.72 -19.12 -18.19
C LYS A 172 41.71 -19.94 -16.89
N GLU A 173 40.61 -19.91 -16.15
CA GLU A 173 40.44 -20.67 -14.91
C GLU A 173 40.22 -22.17 -15.22
N LYS A 174 40.55 -23.06 -14.28
CA LYS A 174 40.64 -24.51 -14.47
C LYS A 174 39.42 -25.08 -15.24
N ARG A 175 39.71 -25.74 -16.36
CA ARG A 175 38.81 -26.71 -16.98
C ARG A 175 38.83 -27.97 -16.13
N ASP A 176 37.68 -28.35 -15.59
CA ASP A 176 37.60 -29.63 -14.86
C ASP A 176 37.40 -30.78 -15.85
N ILE A 177 38.19 -31.83 -15.68
CA ILE A 177 38.11 -33.08 -16.44
C ILE A 177 37.43 -34.16 -15.57
N ASP A 178 37.36 -33.96 -14.25
CA ASP A 178 36.71 -34.85 -13.29
C ASP A 178 35.22 -34.50 -13.08
N LYS A 179 34.51 -35.35 -12.32
CA LYS A 179 33.06 -35.22 -12.10
C LYS A 179 32.66 -34.01 -11.24
N SER A 180 33.58 -33.42 -10.47
CA SER A 180 33.30 -32.37 -9.48
C SER A 180 33.78 -30.99 -9.94
N CYS A 181 33.00 -30.36 -10.82
CA CYS A 181 33.33 -29.12 -11.54
C CYS A 181 34.04 -28.01 -10.72
N CYS A 182 33.68 -27.83 -9.44
CA CYS A 182 34.36 -26.94 -8.51
C CYS A 182 34.56 -27.64 -7.15
N SER A 183 35.68 -27.34 -6.49
CA SER A 183 35.92 -27.79 -5.11
C SER A 183 35.01 -27.06 -4.12
N PRO A 184 34.49 -27.74 -3.08
CA PRO A 184 33.59 -27.13 -2.09
C PRO A 184 34.23 -25.98 -1.28
N ASP A 185 35.56 -25.90 -1.22
CA ASP A 185 36.30 -24.84 -0.52
C ASP A 185 36.24 -23.47 -1.23
N LEU A 186 35.80 -23.43 -2.49
CA LEU A 186 35.72 -22.20 -3.30
C LEU A 186 34.30 -21.61 -3.25
N SER A 187 33.97 -20.91 -2.16
CA SER A 187 32.61 -20.38 -1.91
C SER A 187 32.08 -19.37 -2.93
N ASN A 188 32.95 -18.76 -3.74
CA ASN A 188 32.60 -17.69 -4.69
C ASN A 188 32.65 -18.15 -6.16
N HIS A 189 33.01 -19.41 -6.41
CA HIS A 189 33.07 -20.00 -7.73
C HIS A 189 31.81 -20.80 -8.00
N LEU A 190 31.34 -20.74 -9.25
CA LEU A 190 30.25 -21.56 -9.73
C LEU A 190 30.73 -22.39 -10.92
N CYS A 191 30.10 -23.55 -11.09
CA CYS A 191 30.29 -24.33 -12.29
C CYS A 191 29.53 -23.68 -13.46
N PHE A 192 30.22 -23.47 -14.57
CA PHE A 192 29.61 -22.98 -15.80
C PHE A 192 29.81 -23.97 -16.95
N LEU A 193 28.74 -24.20 -17.71
CA LEU A 193 28.74 -24.99 -18.94
C LEU A 193 28.84 -24.07 -20.14
N SER A 194 29.78 -24.37 -21.03
CA SER A 194 29.89 -23.72 -22.34
C SER A 194 29.11 -24.47 -23.42
N GLU A 195 28.92 -23.88 -24.60
CA GLU A 195 28.23 -24.49 -25.75
C GLU A 195 28.79 -25.87 -26.14
N ASN A 196 30.10 -26.08 -25.95
CA ASN A 196 30.78 -27.35 -26.24
C ASN A 196 30.72 -28.37 -25.10
N ASP A 197 29.74 -28.27 -24.20
CA ASP A 197 29.59 -29.07 -22.97
C ASP A 197 30.83 -29.06 -22.04
N SER A 198 31.72 -28.10 -22.25
CA SER A 198 32.93 -27.92 -21.44
C SER A 198 32.59 -27.24 -20.12
N ARG A 199 33.01 -27.83 -19.02
CA ARG A 199 32.80 -27.32 -17.65
C ARG A 199 33.96 -26.43 -17.22
N TRP A 200 33.61 -25.27 -16.67
CA TRP A 200 34.55 -24.27 -16.20
C TRP A 200 34.20 -23.87 -14.76
N CYS A 201 35.18 -23.91 -13.87
CA CYS A 201 35.03 -23.38 -12.53
C CYS A 201 35.42 -21.91 -12.52
N LEU A 202 34.44 -21.01 -12.56
CA LEU A 202 34.66 -19.57 -12.69
C LEU A 202 34.09 -18.81 -11.49
N ARG A 203 34.73 -17.72 -11.11
CA ARG A 203 34.13 -16.76 -10.17
C ARG A 203 32.87 -16.18 -10.78
N ALA A 204 31.74 -16.29 -10.07
CA ALA A 204 30.46 -15.80 -10.56
C ALA A 204 30.47 -14.30 -10.87
N ARG A 205 31.20 -13.53 -10.05
CA ARG A 205 31.37 -12.08 -10.22
C ARG A 205 32.06 -11.72 -11.53
N ASP A 206 33.18 -12.37 -11.83
CA ASP A 206 33.97 -12.08 -13.03
C ASP A 206 33.16 -12.39 -14.29
N VAL A 207 32.37 -13.46 -14.27
CA VAL A 207 31.44 -13.81 -15.36
C VAL A 207 30.36 -12.74 -15.55
N VAL A 208 29.72 -12.29 -14.47
CA VAL A 208 28.62 -11.31 -14.54
C VAL A 208 29.11 -9.93 -14.96
N GLU A 209 30.27 -9.49 -14.47
CA GLU A 209 30.85 -8.18 -14.78
C GLU A 209 31.43 -8.11 -16.19
N ALA A 210 32.04 -9.20 -16.67
CA ALA A 210 32.57 -9.25 -18.02
C ALA A 210 31.55 -9.62 -19.10
N SER A 211 30.36 -10.06 -18.69
CA SER A 211 29.28 -10.38 -19.60
C SER A 211 28.85 -9.14 -20.36
N LYS A 212 29.23 -9.06 -21.64
CA LYS A 212 28.85 -7.95 -22.54
C LYS A 212 27.42 -8.09 -23.06
N GLN A 213 26.92 -9.32 -23.04
CA GLN A 213 25.58 -9.68 -23.49
C GLN A 213 25.07 -10.81 -22.60
N LYS A 214 23.79 -10.76 -22.24
CA LYS A 214 23.07 -11.81 -21.53
C LYS A 214 21.99 -12.32 -22.47
N THR A 215 21.96 -13.62 -22.75
CA THR A 215 21.09 -14.21 -23.78
C THR A 215 20.32 -15.41 -23.22
N SER A 216 19.08 -15.61 -23.68
CA SER A 216 18.30 -16.82 -23.41
C SER A 216 18.57 -17.93 -24.43
N ASP A 217 19.06 -17.56 -25.62
CA ASP A 217 19.10 -18.46 -26.79
C ASP A 217 20.50 -19.01 -27.03
N SER A 218 21.40 -18.92 -26.04
CA SER A 218 22.81 -19.34 -26.09
C SER A 218 23.67 -18.71 -27.21
N LEU A 219 23.12 -17.85 -28.07
CA LEU A 219 23.84 -17.22 -29.17
C LEU A 219 24.49 -15.91 -28.72
N CYS A 220 25.83 -15.90 -28.70
CA CYS A 220 26.64 -14.72 -28.40
C CYS A 220 27.23 -14.08 -29.67
N GLN A 221 27.50 -12.77 -29.62
CA GLN A 221 28.22 -12.08 -30.69
C GLN A 221 29.62 -12.67 -30.94
N ALA A 222 30.15 -12.48 -32.16
CA ALA A 222 31.44 -13.01 -32.56
C ALA A 222 32.57 -12.61 -31.59
N GLY A 223 33.34 -13.61 -31.13
CA GLY A 223 34.44 -13.45 -30.17
C GLY A 223 34.05 -13.59 -28.69
N LEU A 224 32.77 -13.85 -28.40
CA LEU A 224 32.28 -14.19 -27.07
C LEU A 224 31.92 -15.68 -26.99
N VAL A 225 31.97 -16.23 -25.78
CA VAL A 225 31.57 -17.60 -25.47
C VAL A 225 30.38 -17.56 -24.53
N SER A 226 29.31 -18.30 -24.86
CA SER A 226 28.18 -18.47 -23.95
C SER A 226 28.57 -19.40 -22.81
N VAL A 227 28.28 -18.96 -21.57
CA VAL A 227 28.44 -19.77 -20.37
C VAL A 227 27.16 -19.74 -19.52
N ARG A 228 26.67 -20.93 -19.16
CA ARG A 228 25.48 -21.13 -18.34
C ARG A 228 25.86 -21.64 -16.95
N PRO A 229 25.40 -21.03 -15.85
CA PRO A 229 25.67 -21.58 -14.53
C PRO A 229 24.92 -22.92 -14.36
N GLN A 230 25.67 -23.95 -13.99
CA GLN A 230 25.15 -25.27 -13.68
C GLN A 230 24.87 -25.35 -12.17
N MET A 231 23.61 -25.60 -11.83
CA MET A 231 23.22 -25.85 -10.44
C MET A 231 23.62 -27.28 -10.08
N GLY A 232 24.27 -27.46 -8.93
CA GLY A 232 24.65 -28.79 -8.44
C GLY A 232 23.43 -29.65 -8.09
N GLU A 233 23.62 -30.96 -8.00
CA GLU A 233 22.55 -31.92 -7.65
C GLU A 233 21.92 -31.66 -6.26
N ALA A 234 22.67 -31.01 -5.36
CA ALA A 234 22.20 -30.59 -4.03
C ALA A 234 21.36 -29.30 -4.04
N ALA A 235 21.25 -28.59 -5.18
CA ALA A 235 20.50 -27.35 -5.26
C ALA A 235 18.98 -27.64 -5.25
N VAL A 236 18.23 -26.83 -4.51
CA VAL A 236 16.77 -26.91 -4.50
C VAL A 236 16.22 -26.66 -5.91
N ASN A 237 15.20 -27.43 -6.30
CA ASN A 237 14.53 -27.23 -7.58
C ASN A 237 14.08 -25.77 -7.74
N GLY A 238 14.43 -25.17 -8.88
CA GLY A 238 14.13 -23.76 -9.14
C GLY A 238 15.18 -22.78 -8.64
N THR A 239 16.33 -23.25 -8.14
CA THR A 239 17.49 -22.38 -7.86
C THR A 239 17.93 -21.69 -9.14
N ARG A 240 18.20 -20.38 -9.03
CA ARG A 240 18.66 -19.51 -10.12
C ARG A 240 19.81 -18.65 -9.62
N LEU A 241 20.71 -18.30 -10.54
CA LEU A 241 21.63 -17.19 -10.34
C LEU A 241 20.89 -15.90 -10.71
N VAL A 242 20.61 -15.09 -9.71
CA VAL A 242 19.90 -13.81 -9.82
C VAL A 242 20.88 -12.66 -9.58
N VAL A 243 20.91 -11.72 -10.52
CA VAL A 243 21.74 -10.52 -10.47
C VAL A 243 20.85 -9.32 -10.16
N ILE A 244 20.99 -8.73 -8.98
CA ILE A 244 20.22 -7.56 -8.57
C ILE A 244 21.07 -6.31 -8.84
N GLN A 245 20.58 -5.46 -9.73
CA GLN A 245 21.22 -4.22 -10.14
C GLN A 245 20.87 -3.11 -9.15
N ARG A 246 21.90 -2.37 -8.73
CA ARG A 246 21.80 -1.21 -7.85
C ARG A 246 22.11 0.06 -8.64
N SER A 247 21.45 1.17 -8.29
CA SER A 247 21.75 2.48 -8.91
C SER A 247 23.13 3.00 -8.50
N ASN A 248 23.55 2.75 -7.25
CA ASN A 248 24.81 3.28 -6.72
C ASN A 248 26.03 2.58 -7.33
N SER A 249 26.81 3.31 -8.14
CA SER A 249 28.01 2.80 -8.81
C SER A 249 29.15 2.38 -7.86
N GLN A 250 29.10 2.75 -6.58
CA GLN A 250 30.14 2.40 -5.60
C GLN A 250 30.04 0.96 -5.09
N ARG A 251 28.87 0.31 -5.20
CA ARG A 251 28.69 -1.10 -4.81
C ARG A 251 28.36 -1.92 -6.05
N PRO A 252 29.06 -3.04 -6.31
CA PRO A 252 28.78 -3.87 -7.48
C PRO A 252 27.37 -4.50 -7.36
N PRO A 253 26.81 -5.08 -8.44
CA PRO A 253 25.54 -5.81 -8.36
C PRO A 253 25.57 -6.93 -7.30
N VAL A 254 24.42 -7.18 -6.67
CA VAL A 254 24.27 -8.32 -5.73
C VAL A 254 24.05 -9.58 -6.54
N LEU A 255 24.82 -10.61 -6.23
CA LEU A 255 24.63 -11.94 -6.79
C LEU A 255 23.94 -12.80 -5.75
N PHE A 256 22.82 -13.39 -6.14
CA PHE A 256 22.04 -14.27 -5.29
C PHE A 256 21.89 -15.63 -5.96
N LEU A 257 22.20 -16.68 -5.22
CA LEU A 257 22.01 -18.06 -5.64
C LEU A 257 20.92 -18.69 -4.76
N GLY A 258 19.72 -18.82 -5.31
CA GLY A 258 18.57 -19.34 -4.57
C GLY A 258 17.30 -19.30 -5.42
N THR A 259 16.16 -19.52 -4.78
CA THR A 259 14.88 -19.47 -5.51
C THR A 259 14.37 -18.02 -5.57
N PRO A 260 13.72 -17.59 -6.67
CA PRO A 260 13.12 -16.25 -6.72
C PRO A 260 12.04 -16.02 -5.63
N ALA A 261 11.43 -17.10 -5.11
CA ALA A 261 10.48 -17.05 -4.01
C ALA A 261 11.14 -16.63 -2.68
N GLU A 262 12.38 -17.03 -2.43
CA GLU A 262 13.13 -16.61 -1.25
C GLU A 262 13.34 -15.10 -1.24
N LEU A 263 13.73 -14.51 -2.38
CA LEU A 263 13.86 -13.04 -2.52
C LEU A 263 12.54 -12.32 -2.22
N TYR A 264 11.42 -12.88 -2.67
CA TYR A 264 10.10 -12.30 -2.42
C TYR A 264 9.73 -12.30 -0.93
N GLN A 265 10.17 -13.30 -0.18
CA GLN A 265 9.82 -13.47 1.24
C GLN A 265 10.81 -12.78 2.20
N THR A 266 12.07 -12.69 1.82
CA THR A 266 13.16 -12.23 2.69
C THR A 266 13.53 -10.76 2.50
N VAL A 267 13.11 -10.13 1.40
CA VAL A 267 13.40 -8.73 1.10
C VAL A 267 12.10 -7.92 1.11
N GLU A 268 12.00 -6.99 2.05
CA GLU A 268 10.96 -5.97 2.04
C GLU A 268 11.46 -4.74 1.27
N ILE A 269 10.60 -4.20 0.42
CA ILE A 269 10.89 -3.08 -0.47
C ILE A 269 9.81 -2.00 -0.37
N SER A 270 10.17 -0.75 -0.68
CA SER A 270 9.28 0.40 -0.84
C SER A 270 9.35 0.99 -2.25
N ASN A 271 8.24 1.56 -2.73
CA ASN A 271 8.22 2.38 -3.96
C ASN A 271 8.87 3.75 -3.74
N TRP A 272 9.00 4.18 -2.48
CA TRP A 272 9.52 5.49 -2.12
C TRP A 272 11.04 5.44 -2.03
N VAL A 273 11.73 5.81 -3.12
CA VAL A 273 13.19 5.83 -3.15
C VAL A 273 13.68 7.16 -2.59
N PRO A 274 14.45 7.19 -1.49
CA PRO A 274 14.91 8.44 -0.91
C PRO A 274 15.88 9.16 -1.85
N SER A 275 15.70 10.48 -2.00
CA SER A 275 16.62 11.33 -2.76
C SER A 275 17.93 11.60 -2.02
N VAL A 276 17.93 11.46 -0.69
CA VAL A 276 19.08 11.67 0.20
C VAL A 276 19.19 10.54 1.22
N PRO A 277 20.42 10.15 1.64
CA PRO A 277 20.65 8.90 2.39
C PRO A 277 20.07 8.87 3.82
N TYR A 278 19.76 10.03 4.41
CA TYR A 278 19.20 10.13 5.77
C TYR A 278 17.67 9.96 5.83
N LEU A 279 16.99 9.95 4.68
CA LEU A 279 15.55 9.73 4.64
C LEU A 279 15.22 8.23 4.69
N SER A 280 14.25 7.88 5.52
CA SER A 280 13.77 6.51 5.64
C SER A 280 12.79 6.18 4.51
N PRO A 281 13.03 5.15 3.69
CA PRO A 281 12.06 4.66 2.70
C PRO A 281 10.76 4.13 3.30
N HIS A 282 10.72 3.82 4.60
CA HIS A 282 9.51 3.27 5.25
C HIS A 282 8.50 4.35 5.68
N CYS A 283 9.00 5.50 6.12
CA CYS A 283 8.18 6.62 6.61
C CYS A 283 7.10 7.10 5.62
N PRO A 284 7.42 7.40 4.35
CA PRO A 284 6.42 7.94 3.42
C PRO A 284 5.32 6.93 3.12
N GLU A 285 5.62 5.63 3.08
CA GLU A 285 4.61 4.59 2.88
C GLU A 285 3.63 4.52 4.05
N MET A 286 4.12 4.64 5.29
CA MET A 286 3.27 4.68 6.48
C MET A 286 2.36 5.92 6.48
N LEU A 287 2.91 7.10 6.21
CA LEU A 287 2.15 8.36 6.13
C LEU A 287 1.12 8.30 5.02
N TYR A 288 1.51 7.85 3.82
CA TYR A 288 0.62 7.71 2.67
C TYR A 288 -0.57 6.81 3.02
N ASN A 289 -0.34 5.65 3.63
CA ASN A 289 -1.41 4.75 4.05
C ASN A 289 -2.32 5.41 5.10
N CYS A 290 -1.74 6.04 6.13
CA CYS A 290 -2.50 6.72 7.19
C CYS A 290 -3.43 7.82 6.63
N PHE A 291 -2.89 8.75 5.83
CA PHE A 291 -3.68 9.82 5.23
C PHE A 291 -4.66 9.32 4.18
N SER A 292 -4.36 8.23 3.47
CA SER A 292 -5.31 7.61 2.53
C SER A 292 -6.55 7.09 3.26
N TYR A 293 -6.37 6.41 4.39
CA TYR A 293 -7.50 5.99 5.23
C TYR A 293 -8.25 7.18 5.81
N LEU A 294 -7.54 8.17 6.34
CA LEU A 294 -8.15 9.37 6.91
C LEU A 294 -8.99 10.11 5.88
N ALA A 295 -8.47 10.27 4.65
CA ALA A 295 -9.19 10.90 3.55
C ALA A 295 -10.46 10.14 3.18
N ALA A 296 -10.34 8.84 2.91
CA ALA A 296 -11.44 8.00 2.45
C ALA A 296 -12.52 7.82 3.52
N LEU A 297 -12.13 7.56 4.76
CA LEU A 297 -13.06 7.32 5.86
C LEU A 297 -13.75 8.59 6.32
N SER A 298 -13.04 9.73 6.38
CA SER A 298 -13.69 11.00 6.72
C SER A 298 -14.69 11.41 5.63
N ALA A 299 -14.34 11.26 4.34
CA ALA A 299 -15.30 11.47 3.25
C ALA A 299 -16.50 10.52 3.35
N GLY A 300 -16.27 9.24 3.65
CA GLY A 300 -17.32 8.26 3.87
C GLY A 300 -18.24 8.62 5.04
N LEU A 301 -17.69 8.99 6.19
CA LEU A 301 -18.44 9.44 7.35
C LEU A 301 -19.24 10.71 7.07
N ALA A 302 -18.68 11.67 6.33
CA ALA A 302 -19.41 12.87 5.91
C ALA A 302 -20.62 12.52 5.04
N LEU A 303 -20.45 11.64 4.05
CA LEU A 303 -21.55 11.20 3.18
C LEU A 303 -22.61 10.40 3.94
N LEU A 304 -22.19 9.47 4.80
CA LEU A 304 -23.11 8.67 5.62
C LEU A 304 -23.94 9.56 6.55
N ASN A 305 -23.30 10.53 7.23
CA ASN A 305 -23.99 11.46 8.11
C ASN A 305 -24.88 12.47 7.38
N LEU A 306 -24.77 12.62 6.06
CA LEU A 306 -25.73 13.42 5.27
C LEU A 306 -26.99 12.65 4.89
N LEU A 307 -26.99 11.32 4.95
CA LEU A 307 -28.15 10.51 4.57
C LEU A 307 -29.31 10.75 5.55
N PRO A 308 -30.56 10.94 5.06
CA PRO A 308 -31.74 10.97 5.92
C PRO A 308 -32.02 9.54 6.40
N CYS A 309 -31.30 9.10 7.42
CA CYS A 309 -31.38 7.76 8.01
C CYS A 309 -31.44 7.88 9.53
N TYR A 310 -32.15 6.97 10.19
CA TYR A 310 -32.25 6.98 11.64
C TYR A 310 -30.88 6.83 12.29
N GLY A 311 -30.56 7.74 13.23
CA GLY A 311 -29.30 7.74 13.97
C GLY A 311 -28.14 8.50 13.31
N PHE A 312 -28.35 9.09 12.13
CA PHE A 312 -27.38 9.95 11.44
C PHE A 312 -27.82 11.43 11.49
N ASP A 313 -26.89 12.37 11.37
CA ASP A 313 -27.21 13.82 11.38
C ASP A 313 -28.22 14.21 10.29
N GLY A 314 -28.16 13.52 9.15
CA GLY A 314 -28.99 13.77 7.98
C GLY A 314 -30.48 13.70 8.26
N GLN A 315 -30.93 12.93 9.26
CA GLN A 315 -32.34 12.93 9.66
C GLN A 315 -32.78 14.33 10.16
N HIS A 316 -31.93 14.97 10.97
CA HIS A 316 -32.21 16.26 11.58
C HIS A 316 -31.94 17.42 10.61
N ILE A 317 -30.93 17.27 9.75
CA ILE A 317 -30.64 18.21 8.66
C ILE A 317 -31.84 18.24 7.70
N PHE A 318 -32.30 17.07 7.25
CA PHE A 318 -33.44 16.97 6.33
C PHE A 318 -34.71 17.54 6.96
N GLN A 319 -34.96 17.29 8.25
CA GLN A 319 -36.07 17.90 8.98
C GLN A 319 -35.99 19.43 9.00
N ALA A 320 -34.80 19.99 9.27
CA ALA A 320 -34.62 21.46 9.28
C ALA A 320 -34.86 22.07 7.90
N LEU A 321 -34.42 21.39 6.85
CA LEU A 321 -34.63 21.81 5.47
C LEU A 321 -36.10 21.68 5.04
N SER A 322 -36.81 20.62 5.45
CA SER A 322 -38.23 20.45 5.15
C SER A 322 -39.09 21.51 5.84
N GLU A 323 -38.78 21.84 7.09
CA GLU A 323 -39.41 22.95 7.82
C GLU A 323 -39.19 24.29 7.11
N ALA A 324 -37.97 24.58 6.65
CA ALA A 324 -37.68 25.80 5.88
C ALA A 324 -38.42 25.85 4.54
N ALA A 325 -38.40 24.74 3.79
CA ALA A 325 -39.03 24.66 2.47
C ALA A 325 -40.56 24.82 2.56
N LEU A 326 -41.21 24.17 3.53
CA LEU A 326 -42.65 24.30 3.74
C LEU A 326 -43.03 25.72 4.19
N ALA A 327 -42.23 26.32 5.08
CA ALA A 327 -42.44 27.70 5.51
C ALA A 327 -42.30 28.68 4.32
N TRP A 328 -41.37 28.43 3.39
CA TRP A 328 -41.23 29.20 2.15
C TRP A 328 -42.43 29.04 1.22
N CYS A 329 -43.03 27.85 1.16
CA CYS A 329 -44.28 27.58 0.44
C CYS A 329 -45.55 28.07 1.16
N GLY A 330 -45.43 28.79 2.28
CA GLY A 330 -46.56 29.32 3.06
C GLY A 330 -47.22 28.30 4.00
N VAL A 331 -46.72 27.07 4.09
CA VAL A 331 -47.22 26.02 4.98
C VAL A 331 -46.42 26.04 6.28
N ARG A 332 -46.96 26.69 7.32
CA ARG A 332 -46.32 26.79 8.64
C ARG A 332 -46.83 25.73 9.62
N SER A 333 -46.74 24.46 9.22
CA SER A 333 -47.09 23.33 10.09
C SER A 333 -45.88 22.46 10.36
N ALA A 334 -45.36 22.52 11.59
CA ALA A 334 -44.25 21.67 12.04
C ALA A 334 -44.59 20.18 11.98
N SER A 335 -45.87 19.81 12.19
CA SER A 335 -46.35 18.43 12.10
C SER A 335 -46.24 17.85 10.68
N VAL A 336 -46.55 18.66 9.66
CA VAL A 336 -46.41 18.25 8.25
C VAL A 336 -44.93 18.06 7.90
N ALA A 337 -44.07 19.01 8.30
CA ALA A 337 -42.63 18.91 8.06
C ALA A 337 -42.00 17.68 8.72
N SER A 338 -42.40 17.39 9.96
CA SER A 338 -41.96 16.20 10.69
C SER A 338 -42.43 14.92 10.03
N THR A 339 -43.69 14.86 9.56
CA THR A 339 -44.24 13.67 8.88
C THR A 339 -43.51 13.39 7.57
N VAL A 340 -43.27 14.43 6.75
CA VAL A 340 -42.51 14.31 5.51
C VAL A 340 -41.08 13.85 5.80
N SER A 341 -40.41 14.46 6.79
CA SER A 341 -39.05 14.09 7.18
C SER A 341 -38.95 12.64 7.66
N ALA A 342 -39.91 12.20 8.49
CA ALA A 342 -39.97 10.83 8.99
C ALA A 342 -40.17 9.82 7.85
N GLY A 343 -41.02 10.13 6.86
CA GLY A 343 -41.22 9.31 5.67
C GLY A 343 -39.93 9.12 4.86
N PHE A 344 -39.23 10.21 4.54
CA PHE A 344 -37.93 10.14 3.86
C PHE A 344 -36.88 9.40 4.69
N THR A 345 -36.86 9.61 6.01
CA THR A 345 -35.93 8.95 6.92
C THR A 345 -36.16 7.43 6.97
N ALA A 346 -37.42 6.99 6.96
CA ALA A 346 -37.79 5.58 6.91
C ALA A 346 -37.40 4.92 5.58
N VAL A 347 -37.61 5.61 4.45
CA VAL A 347 -37.18 5.14 3.13
C VAL A 347 -35.66 5.04 3.06
N GLY A 348 -34.94 6.10 3.47
CA GLY A 348 -33.48 6.11 3.49
C GLY A 348 -32.91 4.97 4.34
N THR A 349 -33.45 4.77 5.54
CA THR A 349 -33.04 3.68 6.44
C THR A 349 -33.29 2.31 5.82
N SER A 350 -34.46 2.11 5.19
CA SER A 350 -34.80 0.85 4.51
C SER A 350 -33.85 0.56 3.35
N CYS A 351 -33.54 1.57 2.54
CA CYS A 351 -32.57 1.45 1.45
C CYS A 351 -31.16 1.13 1.96
N LEU A 352 -30.71 1.77 3.04
CA LEU A 352 -29.41 1.51 3.65
C LEU A 352 -29.32 0.07 4.18
N LEU A 353 -30.35 -0.40 4.88
CA LEU A 353 -30.41 -1.78 5.37
C LEU A 353 -30.41 -2.80 4.23
N ALA A 354 -31.19 -2.56 3.17
CA ALA A 354 -31.19 -3.42 1.98
C ALA A 354 -29.82 -3.45 1.29
N TRP A 355 -29.13 -2.31 1.21
CA TRP A 355 -27.78 -2.23 0.67
C TRP A 355 -26.77 -2.99 1.53
N LEU A 356 -26.80 -2.82 2.85
CA LEU A 356 -25.94 -3.55 3.80
C LEU A 356 -26.19 -5.06 3.71
N PHE A 357 -27.45 -5.49 3.63
CA PHE A 357 -27.81 -6.89 3.47
C PHE A 357 -27.26 -7.47 2.16
N SER A 358 -27.43 -6.76 1.04
CA SER A 358 -26.89 -7.18 -0.26
C SER A 358 -25.35 -7.25 -0.25
N ALA A 359 -24.70 -6.27 0.38
CA ALA A 359 -23.25 -6.24 0.51
C ALA A 359 -22.74 -7.41 1.36
N PHE A 360 -23.40 -7.70 2.48
CA PHE A 360 -23.08 -8.83 3.35
C PHE A 360 -23.24 -10.17 2.62
N TRP A 361 -24.34 -10.35 1.89
CA TRP A 361 -24.59 -11.59 1.14
C TRP A 361 -23.53 -11.86 0.06
N LYS A 362 -22.97 -10.81 -0.55
CA LYS A 362 -21.88 -10.93 -1.53
C LYS A 362 -20.52 -11.31 -0.91
N ILE A 363 -20.36 -11.13 0.40
CA ILE A 363 -19.10 -11.42 1.12
C ILE A 363 -19.07 -12.87 1.59
N ILE A 364 -20.22 -13.51 1.79
CA ILE A 364 -20.30 -14.93 2.15
C ILE A 364 -19.93 -15.76 0.91
N PRO A 365 -18.79 -16.49 0.90
CA PRO A 365 -18.50 -17.42 -0.18
C PRO A 365 -19.58 -18.52 -0.17
N ALA A 366 -20.15 -18.80 -1.34
CA ALA A 366 -21.11 -19.89 -1.54
C ALA A 366 -20.49 -21.26 -1.27
#